data_AF-A0A261GNM9-F1
#
_entry.id   AF-A0A261GNM9-F1
#
_cell.length_a   1.000
_cell.length_b   1.000
_cell.length_c   1.000
_cell.angle_alpha   90.00
_cell.angle_beta   90.00
_cell.angle_gamma   90.00
#
_symmetry.space_group_name_H-M   'P 1'
#
loop_
_entity.id
_entity.type
_entity.pdbx_description
1 polymer ?
#
loop_
_entity_poly.entity_id
_entity_poly.type
_entity_poly.pdbx_seq_one_letter_code
_entity_poly.pdbx_strand_id
1 'polypeptide(L)'
;MADINLKMLIIPLFSLAASCATSESTHAIEAADFCEVHNPERRMKYWQDGDAESTELYYQKLASDIKAIIKTEGFRNIFKEQLNIPPSEYKKEYSNDYVYYKKKISELLDEEWDCEYLKHHYVLEFVEE
;
A
#
# COMPACT_ATOMS: atom_id res chain seq x y z
N MET A 1 -59.51 30.40 -21.07
CA MET A 1 -58.59 29.26 -21.28
C MET A 1 -57.20 29.80 -21.08
N ALA A 2 -56.52 29.37 -20.01
CA ALA A 2 -55.20 29.85 -19.64
C ALA A 2 -54.21 28.70 -19.83
N ASP A 3 -53.33 28.82 -20.81
CA ASP A 3 -52.24 27.87 -21.05
C ASP A 3 -51.05 28.25 -20.18
N ILE A 4 -50.87 27.52 -19.07
CA ILE A 4 -49.67 27.59 -18.25
C ILE A 4 -48.66 26.60 -18.84
N ASN A 5 -47.78 27.11 -19.72
CA ASN A 5 -46.61 26.36 -20.19
C ASN A 5 -45.55 26.31 -19.09
N LEU A 6 -45.72 25.41 -18.13
CA LEU A 6 -44.73 25.10 -17.10
C LEU A 6 -43.68 24.17 -17.72
N LYS A 7 -42.67 24.74 -18.38
CA LYS A 7 -41.47 24.01 -18.79
C LYS A 7 -40.77 23.48 -17.54
N MET A 8 -41.04 22.22 -17.24
CA MET A 8 -40.39 21.40 -16.23
C MET A 8 -38.88 21.36 -16.55
N LEU A 9 -38.10 22.15 -15.83
CA LEU A 9 -36.65 22.12 -15.88
C LEU A 9 -36.20 20.93 -15.03
N ILE A 10 -36.21 19.74 -15.64
CA ILE A 10 -35.62 18.54 -15.07
C ILE A 10 -34.10 18.73 -15.17
N ILE A 11 -33.50 19.29 -14.12
CA ILE A 11 -32.05 19.27 -13.92
C ILE A 11 -31.70 17.82 -13.56
N PRO A 12 -30.92 17.08 -14.36
CA PRO A 12 -30.38 15.83 -13.91
C PRO A 12 -29.31 16.15 -12.85
N LEU A 13 -29.65 15.89 -11.59
CA LEU A 13 -28.66 15.63 -10.55
C LEU A 13 -27.81 14.45 -11.04
N PHE A 14 -26.72 14.75 -11.74
CA PHE A 14 -25.67 13.78 -12.02
C PHE A 14 -25.03 13.45 -10.68
N SER A 15 -25.46 12.31 -10.13
CA SER A 15 -24.95 11.71 -8.91
C SER A 15 -23.43 11.57 -8.96
N LEU A 16 -22.74 12.28 -8.08
CA LEU A 16 -21.31 12.16 -7.74
C LEU A 16 -21.03 10.86 -6.95
N ALA A 17 -21.55 9.71 -7.39
CA ALA A 17 -21.42 8.44 -6.66
C ALA A 17 -20.40 7.46 -7.26
N ALA A 18 -19.70 7.83 -8.35
CA ALA A 18 -18.83 6.90 -9.07
C ALA A 18 -17.36 6.87 -8.61
N SER A 19 -16.99 7.60 -7.54
CA SER A 19 -15.58 7.73 -7.16
C SER A 19 -15.07 6.66 -6.19
N CYS A 20 -15.94 5.95 -5.45
CA CYS A 20 -15.49 4.97 -4.46
C CYS A 20 -15.14 3.60 -5.07
N ALA A 21 -15.90 3.13 -6.05
CA ALA A 21 -15.66 1.81 -6.66
C ALA A 21 -14.35 1.75 -7.48
N THR A 22 -13.94 2.87 -8.07
CA THR A 22 -12.66 2.96 -8.80
C THR A 22 -11.46 3.07 -7.85
N SER A 23 -11.62 3.69 -6.67
CA SER A 23 -10.55 3.75 -5.66
C SER A 23 -10.31 2.40 -4.98
N GLU A 24 -11.37 1.66 -4.63
CA GLU A 24 -11.25 0.34 -3.98
C GLU A 24 -10.52 -0.66 -4.89
N SER A 25 -10.92 -0.73 -6.17
CA SER A 25 -10.25 -1.59 -7.15
C SER A 25 -8.79 -1.18 -7.40
N THR A 26 -8.45 0.11 -7.28
CA THR A 26 -7.07 0.58 -7.42
C THR A 26 -6.23 0.20 -6.19
N HIS A 27 -6.76 0.33 -4.97
CA HIS A 27 -6.05 -0.08 -3.75
C HIS A 27 -5.76 -1.58 -3.75
N ALA A 28 -6.70 -2.42 -4.19
CA ALA A 28 -6.48 -3.86 -4.27
C ALA A 28 -5.33 -4.23 -5.22
N ILE A 29 -5.24 -3.54 -6.37
CA ILE A 29 -4.12 -3.72 -7.32
C ILE A 29 -2.80 -3.26 -6.68
N GLU A 30 -2.78 -2.09 -6.06
CA GLU A 30 -1.58 -1.58 -5.38
C GLU A 30 -1.12 -2.49 -4.23
N ALA A 31 -2.06 -3.09 -3.50
CA ALA A 31 -1.78 -4.04 -2.43
C ALA A 31 -1.11 -5.32 -2.96
N ALA A 32 -1.63 -5.85 -4.08
CA ALA A 32 -1.06 -7.01 -4.75
C ALA A 32 0.34 -6.70 -5.29
N ASP A 33 0.50 -5.59 -6.00
CA ASP A 33 1.78 -5.14 -6.55
C ASP A 33 2.80 -4.83 -5.44
N PHE A 34 2.35 -4.25 -4.33
CA PHE A 34 3.17 -4.01 -3.14
C PHE A 34 3.69 -5.33 -2.54
N CYS A 35 2.87 -6.37 -2.49
CA CYS A 35 3.36 -7.68 -2.08
C CYS A 35 4.39 -8.21 -3.07
N GLU A 36 4.09 -8.12 -4.36
CA GLU A 36 4.93 -8.68 -5.43
C GLU A 36 6.31 -8.03 -5.53
N VAL A 37 6.48 -6.74 -5.18
CA VAL A 37 7.81 -6.12 -5.14
C VAL A 37 8.70 -6.66 -4.03
N HIS A 38 8.12 -7.27 -3.01
CA HIS A 38 8.85 -7.99 -1.97
C HIS A 38 9.15 -9.43 -2.37
N ASN A 39 8.74 -9.90 -3.56
CA ASN A 39 9.02 -11.27 -3.99
C ASN A 39 10.55 -11.50 -4.07
N PRO A 40 11.12 -12.41 -3.24
CA PRO A 40 12.56 -12.62 -3.17
C PRO A 40 13.15 -13.15 -4.48
N GLU A 41 12.39 -13.90 -5.28
CA GLU A 41 12.85 -14.44 -6.56
C GLU A 41 13.17 -13.30 -7.56
N ARG A 42 12.39 -12.21 -7.53
CA ARG A 42 12.64 -11.02 -8.37
C ARG A 42 13.84 -10.22 -7.90
N ARG A 43 14.24 -10.41 -6.63
CA ARG A 43 15.28 -9.65 -5.95
C ARG A 43 16.60 -10.38 -5.86
N MET A 44 16.63 -11.69 -6.11
CA MET A 44 17.81 -12.54 -6.00
C MET A 44 19.01 -12.00 -6.79
N LYS A 45 18.79 -11.34 -7.94
CA LYS A 45 19.85 -10.67 -8.73
C LYS A 45 20.57 -9.51 -8.03
N TYR A 46 19.98 -8.92 -6.98
CA TYR A 46 20.56 -7.82 -6.22
C TYR A 46 21.17 -8.29 -4.89
N TRP A 47 21.05 -9.58 -4.57
CA TRP A 47 21.52 -10.18 -3.31
C TRP A 47 22.66 -11.19 -3.53
N GLN A 48 23.16 -11.32 -4.77
CA GLN A 48 24.06 -12.42 -5.16
C GLN A 48 25.38 -12.43 -4.37
N ASP A 49 25.85 -11.28 -3.91
CA ASP A 49 27.19 -11.16 -3.32
C ASP A 49 27.19 -10.92 -1.79
N GLY A 50 26.01 -10.67 -1.19
CA GLY A 50 25.84 -10.50 0.26
C GLY A 50 26.68 -9.38 0.90
N ASP A 51 27.31 -8.54 0.07
CA ASP A 51 28.11 -7.41 0.52
C ASP A 51 27.25 -6.17 0.83
N ALA A 52 27.88 -5.15 1.42
CA ALA A 52 27.18 -3.92 1.80
C ALA A 52 26.63 -3.15 0.58
N GLU A 53 27.33 -3.20 -0.56
CA GLU A 53 26.95 -2.48 -1.79
C GLU A 53 25.71 -3.11 -2.44
N SER A 54 25.68 -4.44 -2.56
CA SER A 54 24.53 -5.20 -3.03
C SER A 54 23.31 -5.02 -2.12
N THR A 55 23.53 -4.95 -0.81
CA THR A 55 22.48 -4.66 0.18
C THR A 55 21.90 -3.25 0.00
N GLU A 56 22.75 -2.23 -0.17
CA GLU A 56 22.30 -0.86 -0.44
C GLU A 56 21.53 -0.76 -1.76
N LEU A 57 22.07 -1.34 -2.84
CA LEU A 57 21.42 -1.40 -4.15
C LEU A 57 20.05 -2.09 -4.08
N TYR A 58 19.95 -3.15 -3.29
CA TYR A 58 18.69 -3.85 -3.03
C TYR A 58 17.65 -2.89 -2.42
N TYR A 59 17.98 -2.19 -1.33
CA TYR A 59 17.04 -1.26 -0.68
C TYR A 59 16.67 -0.07 -1.58
N GLN A 60 17.63 0.48 -2.33
CA GLN A 60 17.36 1.55 -3.28
C GLN A 60 16.39 1.11 -4.39
N LYS A 61 16.53 -0.11 -4.92
CA LYS A 61 15.60 -0.65 -5.93
C LYS A 61 14.24 -0.99 -5.35
N LEU A 62 14.19 -1.58 -4.15
CA LEU A 62 12.94 -1.83 -3.48
C LEU A 62 12.16 -0.52 -3.27
N ALA A 63 12.80 0.52 -2.74
CA ALA A 63 12.18 1.83 -2.53
C ALA A 63 11.71 2.47 -3.85
N SER A 64 12.51 2.35 -4.91
CA SER A 64 12.14 2.84 -6.25
C SER A 64 10.90 2.15 -6.80
N ASP A 65 10.82 0.83 -6.69
CA ASP A 65 9.70 0.06 -7.23
C ASP A 65 8.42 0.28 -6.42
N ILE A 66 8.53 0.33 -5.08
CA ILE A 66 7.43 0.71 -4.18
C ILE A 66 6.87 2.08 -4.58
N LYS A 67 7.73 3.07 -4.80
CA LYS A 67 7.31 4.41 -5.26
C LYS A 67 6.66 4.38 -6.65
N ALA A 68 7.07 3.45 -7.51
CA ALA A 68 6.51 3.29 -8.85
C ALA A 68 5.13 2.63 -8.84
N ILE A 69 4.78 1.85 -7.82
CA ILE A 69 3.47 1.19 -7.69
C ILE A 69 2.48 2.09 -6.96
N ILE A 70 2.90 2.75 -5.89
CA ILE A 70 2.00 3.57 -5.07
C ILE A 70 1.60 4.85 -5.81
N LYS A 71 0.33 4.90 -6.22
CA LYS A 71 -0.33 6.03 -6.87
C LYS A 71 -1.29 6.73 -5.92
N THR A 72 -2.12 5.98 -5.21
CA THR A 72 -3.23 6.52 -4.42
C THR A 72 -2.77 7.23 -3.15
N GLU A 73 -3.61 8.14 -2.67
CA GLU A 73 -3.35 8.84 -1.41
C GLU A 73 -3.45 7.90 -0.21
N GLY A 74 -4.38 6.93 -0.24
CA GLY A 74 -4.55 5.91 0.80
C GLY A 74 -3.25 5.16 1.07
N PHE A 75 -2.66 4.57 0.03
CA PHE A 75 -1.38 3.89 0.16
C PHE A 75 -0.26 4.84 0.61
N ARG A 76 -0.15 6.04 0.03
CA ARG A 76 0.88 7.03 0.43
C ARG A 76 0.80 7.38 1.91
N ASN A 77 -0.41 7.45 2.46
CA ASN A 77 -0.61 7.81 3.86
C ASN A 77 -0.13 6.72 4.81
N ILE A 78 -0.23 5.44 4.44
CA ILE A 78 0.33 4.33 5.22
C ILE A 78 1.84 4.55 5.45
N PHE A 79 2.62 4.86 4.41
CA PHE A 79 4.07 5.11 4.57
C PHE A 79 4.37 6.37 5.37
N LYS A 80 3.61 7.44 5.17
CA LYS A 80 3.77 8.67 5.96
C LYS A 80 3.48 8.43 7.42
N GLU A 81 2.43 7.67 7.73
CA GLU A 81 2.11 7.28 9.11
C GLU A 81 3.27 6.51 9.73
N GLN A 82 3.80 5.49 9.05
CA GLN A 82 4.93 4.71 9.54
C GLN A 82 6.13 5.58 9.92
N LEU A 83 6.51 6.52 9.04
CA LEU A 83 7.64 7.43 9.25
C LEU A 83 7.44 8.42 10.40
N ASN A 84 6.19 8.70 10.76
CA ASN A 84 5.86 9.59 11.87
C ASN A 84 5.80 8.86 13.23
N ILE A 85 5.83 7.52 13.25
CA ILE A 85 5.87 6.75 14.48
C ILE A 85 7.32 6.69 14.98
N PRO A 86 7.62 7.13 16.21
CA PRO A 86 8.95 6.97 16.78
C PRO A 86 9.37 5.49 16.82
N PRO A 87 10.64 5.13 16.50
CA PRO A 87 11.06 3.72 16.47
C PRO A 87 10.80 2.94 17.77
N SER A 88 10.89 3.62 18.91
CA SER A 88 10.63 3.04 20.24
C SER A 88 9.15 2.78 20.52
N GLU A 89 8.25 3.46 19.82
CA GLU A 89 6.80 3.26 19.88
C GLU A 89 6.37 2.24 18.82
N TYR A 90 6.99 2.32 17.64
CA TYR A 90 6.75 1.39 16.54
C TYR A 90 6.91 -0.06 16.99
N LYS A 91 8.06 -0.39 17.62
CA LYS A 91 8.34 -1.76 18.09
C LYS A 91 7.42 -2.25 19.21
N LYS A 92 6.70 -1.35 19.91
CA LYS A 92 5.73 -1.73 20.96
C LYS A 92 4.39 -2.15 20.36
N GLU A 93 3.98 -1.48 19.29
CA GLU A 93 2.69 -1.73 18.63
C GLU A 93 2.85 -2.76 17.49
N TYR A 94 3.98 -2.75 16.80
CA TYR A 94 4.28 -3.54 15.61
C TYR A 94 5.59 -4.29 15.82
N SER A 95 5.54 -5.61 15.89
CA SER A 95 6.75 -6.43 16.05
C SER A 95 7.69 -6.36 14.84
N ASN A 96 7.15 -6.05 13.66
CA ASN A 96 7.89 -5.82 12.42
C ASN A 96 7.00 -5.12 11.37
N ASP A 97 7.60 -4.80 10.22
CA ASP A 97 6.93 -4.18 9.09
C ASP A 97 5.77 -5.02 8.55
N TYR A 98 5.86 -6.35 8.55
CA TYR A 98 4.75 -7.19 8.13
C TYR A 98 3.49 -6.98 8.98
N VAL A 99 3.63 -6.90 10.32
CA VAL A 99 2.47 -6.66 11.20
C VAL A 99 1.86 -5.28 10.95
N TYR A 100 2.69 -4.27 10.73
CA TYR A 100 2.24 -2.91 10.42
C TYR A 100 1.47 -2.86 9.10
N TYR A 101 2.09 -3.31 8.00
CA TYR A 101 1.48 -3.26 6.69
C TYR A 101 0.27 -4.18 6.57
N LYS A 102 0.28 -5.36 7.20
CA LYS A 102 -0.89 -6.24 7.27
C LYS A 102 -2.10 -5.49 7.83
N LYS A 103 -1.94 -4.85 9.00
CA LYS A 103 -3.03 -4.09 9.64
C LYS A 103 -3.51 -2.95 8.73
N LYS A 104 -2.58 -2.09 8.30
CA LYS A 104 -2.92 -0.83 7.61
C LYS A 104 -3.49 -1.05 6.20
N ILE A 105 -2.99 -2.04 5.47
CA ILE A 105 -3.53 -2.36 4.15
C ILE A 105 -4.90 -3.05 4.30
N SER A 106 -5.08 -3.94 5.28
CA SER A 106 -6.40 -4.54 5.54
C SER A 106 -7.45 -3.48 5.89
N GLU A 107 -7.10 -2.52 6.75
CA GLU A 107 -7.96 -1.37 7.08
C GLU A 107 -8.30 -0.52 5.84
N LEU A 108 -7.35 -0.34 4.92
CA LEU A 108 -7.56 0.44 3.69
C LEU A 108 -8.47 -0.27 2.68
N LEU A 109 -8.41 -1.59 2.61
CA LEU A 109 -9.18 -2.41 1.67
C LEU A 109 -10.57 -2.81 2.21
N ASP A 110 -10.81 -2.65 3.52
CA ASP A 110 -11.98 -3.20 4.23
C ASP A 110 -12.11 -4.73 4.08
N GLU A 111 -10.97 -5.42 3.96
CA GLU A 111 -10.86 -6.88 3.89
C GLU A 111 -9.52 -7.37 4.48
N GLU A 112 -9.42 -8.66 4.80
CA GLU A 112 -8.14 -9.21 5.26
C GLU A 112 -7.14 -9.27 4.09
N TRP A 113 -6.03 -8.54 4.24
CA TRP A 113 -4.88 -8.62 3.36
C TRP A 113 -3.74 -9.39 4.03
N ASP A 114 -3.08 -10.25 3.26
CA ASP A 114 -1.92 -11.02 3.70
C ASP A 114 -0.88 -11.07 2.58
N CYS A 115 0.39 -10.92 2.93
CA CYS A 115 1.49 -10.96 1.99
C CYS A 115 2.57 -11.93 2.46
N GLU A 116 2.71 -13.04 1.74
CA GLU A 116 3.71 -14.06 2.02
C GLU A 116 5.14 -13.52 1.89
N TYR A 117 5.42 -12.71 0.87
CA TYR A 117 6.78 -12.21 0.61
C TYR A 117 7.27 -11.24 1.67
N LEU A 118 6.39 -10.41 2.22
CA LEU A 118 6.75 -9.48 3.27
C LEU A 118 7.08 -10.21 4.58
N LYS A 119 6.46 -11.37 4.86
CA LYS A 119 6.85 -12.22 5.99
C LYS A 119 8.31 -12.63 5.90
N HIS A 120 8.77 -12.99 4.70
CA HIS A 120 10.14 -13.47 4.49
C HIS A 120 11.21 -12.40 4.70
N HIS A 121 10.92 -11.13 4.41
CA HIS A 121 11.90 -10.05 4.58
C HIS A 121 12.18 -9.67 6.03
N TYR A 122 11.22 -9.90 6.94
CA TYR A 122 11.28 -9.37 8.31
C TYR A 122 11.20 -10.46 9.40
N VAL A 123 11.29 -11.72 9.01
CA VAL A 123 11.46 -12.87 9.93
C VAL A 123 12.94 -13.07 10.33
N LEU A 124 13.89 -12.37 9.71
CA LEU A 124 15.32 -12.50 10.01
C LEU A 124 15.90 -11.49 11.03
N GLU A 125 15.09 -10.64 11.67
CA GLU A 125 15.58 -9.74 12.74
C GLU A 125 15.63 -10.37 14.15
N PHE A 126 15.38 -11.67 14.29
CA PHE A 126 15.48 -12.36 15.59
C PHE A 126 16.29 -13.65 15.51
N VAL A 127 17.61 -13.51 15.36
CA VAL A 127 18.56 -14.39 16.06
C VAL A 127 19.66 -13.48 16.61
N GLU A 128 19.39 -12.83 17.75
CA GLU A 128 20.48 -12.38 18.61
C GLU A 128 21.16 -13.64 19.17
N GLU A 129 22.45 -13.84 18.85
CA GLU A 129 23.35 -14.77 19.56
C GLU A 129 23.65 -14.27 20.98
#